data_AF-E9S8Q3-F1
#
_entry.id   AF-E9S8Q3-F1
#
_cell.length_a   1.000
_cell.length_b   1.000
_cell.length_c   1.000
_cell.angle_alpha   90.00
_cell.angle_beta   90.00
_cell.angle_gamma   90.00
#
_symmetry.space_group_name_H-M   'P 1'
#
loop_
_entity.id
_entity.type
_entity.pdbx_description
1 polymer ?
#
loop_
_entity_poly.entity_id
_entity_poly.type
_entity_poly.pdbx_seq_one_letter_code
_entity_poly.pdbx_strand_id
1 'polypeptide(L)'
;MDISKAYFNSGGDLYVISEGFDSIESEIEYLKQFEGNEKVEEGAALEHNHKGDVVSEIFNIKCTNNINCFTYEENGKYYLEFHNVYAGSNKLYEMFGLKTNNSDD
;
A
#
# COMPACT_ATOMS: atom_id res chain seq x y z
N MET A 1 2.20 10.71 -2.58
CA MET A 1 1.15 10.22 -1.67
C MET A 1 1.60 10.46 -0.27
N ASP A 2 0.75 11.09 0.52
CA ASP A 2 0.94 11.20 1.95
C ASP A 2 0.47 9.89 2.63
N ILE A 3 1.13 9.55 3.73
CA ILE A 3 0.91 8.30 4.46
C ILE A 3 0.10 8.64 5.69
N SER A 4 -1.11 8.09 5.79
CA SER A 4 -1.95 8.26 6.98
C SER A 4 -1.42 7.43 8.15
N LYS A 5 -0.90 6.23 7.87
CA LYS A 5 -0.43 5.31 8.91
C LYS A 5 0.63 4.35 8.39
N ALA A 6 1.64 4.07 9.21
CA ALA A 6 2.58 2.97 8.99
C ALA A 6 2.83 2.24 10.31
N TYR A 7 2.76 0.91 10.31
CA TYR A 7 2.99 0.10 11.51
C TYR A 7 3.44 -1.32 11.20
N PHE A 8 4.18 -1.91 12.14
CA PHE A 8 4.51 -3.32 12.12
C PHE A 8 3.47 -4.13 12.88
N ASN A 9 3.16 -5.33 12.40
CA ASN A 9 2.45 -6.33 13.21
C ASN A 9 3.45 -7.10 14.10
N SER A 10 2.93 -7.89 15.05
CA SER A 10 3.75 -8.75 15.92
C SER A 10 4.53 -9.85 15.17
N GLY A 11 4.16 -10.13 13.93
CA GLY A 11 4.85 -11.07 13.03
C GLY A 11 6.03 -10.46 12.26
N GLY A 12 6.26 -9.14 12.40
CA GLY A 12 7.32 -8.45 11.67
C GLY A 12 6.94 -8.02 10.25
N ASP A 13 5.66 -8.08 9.89
CA ASP A 13 5.17 -7.54 8.62
C ASP A 13 4.91 -6.04 8.76
N LEU A 14 5.14 -5.31 7.68
CA LEU A 14 4.92 -3.86 7.62
C LEU A 14 3.66 -3.56 6.83
N TYR A 15 2.81 -2.70 7.40
CA TYR A 15 1.62 -2.15 6.78
C TYR A 15 1.81 -0.65 6.59
N VAL A 16 1.56 -0.16 5.38
CA VAL A 16 1.56 1.28 5.05
C VAL A 16 0.23 1.62 4.42
N ILE A 17 -0.46 2.61 4.98
CA ILE A 17 -1.78 3.06 4.55
C ILE A 17 -1.65 4.49 4.05
N SER A 18 -2.12 4.71 2.83
CA SER A 18 -2.20 6.04 2.20
C SER A 18 -3.19 6.97 2.90
N GLU A 19 -3.13 8.27 2.62
CA GLU A 19 -4.29 9.14 2.84
C GLU A 19 -5.45 8.78 1.92
N GLY A 20 -6.68 9.14 2.34
CA GLY A 20 -7.90 8.76 1.64
C GLY A 20 -8.08 9.46 0.29
N PHE A 21 -8.28 8.68 -0.75
CA PHE A 21 -8.66 9.11 -2.10
C PHE A 21 -10.18 9.26 -2.23
N ASP A 22 -10.60 10.04 -3.22
CA ASP A 22 -12.03 10.24 -3.53
C ASP A 22 -12.66 9.04 -4.28
N SER A 23 -11.86 8.22 -4.95
CA SER A 23 -12.30 7.03 -5.69
C SER A 23 -11.18 6.02 -5.91
N ILE A 24 -11.53 4.76 -6.20
CA ILE A 24 -10.58 3.72 -6.65
C ILE A 24 -9.87 4.14 -7.96
N GLU A 25 -10.58 4.81 -8.86
CA GLU A 25 -10.00 5.33 -10.11
C GLU A 25 -8.87 6.30 -9.81
N SER A 26 -9.02 7.16 -8.79
CA SER A 26 -7.97 8.09 -8.34
C SER A 26 -6.75 7.35 -7.78
N GLU A 27 -6.95 6.23 -7.08
CA GLU A 27 -5.86 5.38 -6.59
C GLU A 27 -5.08 4.74 -7.74
N ILE A 28 -5.78 4.18 -8.72
CA ILE A 28 -5.18 3.55 -9.91
C ILE A 28 -4.43 4.59 -10.73
N GLU A 29 -5.02 5.77 -10.96
CA GLU A 29 -4.37 6.87 -11.66
C GLU A 29 -3.10 7.33 -10.94
N TYR A 30 -3.14 7.41 -9.61
CA TYR A 30 -1.96 7.69 -8.80
C TYR A 30 -0.87 6.64 -9.01
N LEU A 31 -1.21 5.35 -8.92
CA LEU A 31 -0.26 4.24 -9.09
C LEU A 31 0.35 4.19 -10.49
N LYS A 32 -0.41 4.55 -11.54
CA LYS A 32 0.04 4.60 -12.94
C LYS A 32 1.05 5.71 -13.23
N GLN A 33 1.23 6.69 -12.33
CA GLN A 33 2.24 7.74 -12.49
C GLN A 33 3.67 7.22 -12.32
N PHE A 34 3.84 6.04 -11.72
CA PHE A 34 5.15 5.43 -11.49
C PHE A 34 5.58 4.56 -12.67
N GLU A 35 6.87 4.65 -13.03
CA GLU A 35 7.43 3.91 -14.17
C GLU A 35 7.25 2.39 -14.02
N GLY A 36 6.61 1.77 -15.02
CA GLY A 36 6.34 0.33 -15.04
C GLY A 36 5.02 -0.10 -14.39
N ASN A 37 4.17 0.85 -13.96
CA ASN A 37 2.83 0.61 -13.43
C ASN A 37 1.71 0.91 -14.45
N GLU A 38 2.00 1.00 -15.74
CA GLU A 38 1.04 1.44 -16.76
C GLU A 38 -0.21 0.54 -16.85
N LYS A 39 -0.08 -0.70 -16.40
CA LYS A 39 -1.12 -1.74 -16.44
C LYS A 39 -1.75 -2.03 -15.08
N VAL A 40 -1.53 -1.17 -14.07
CA VAL A 40 -2.19 -1.32 -12.77
C VAL A 40 -3.70 -1.31 -12.94
N GLU A 41 -4.36 -2.26 -12.29
CA GLU A 41 -5.80 -2.46 -12.34
C GLU A 41 -6.32 -3.05 -11.04
N GLU A 42 -7.59 -2.77 -10.75
CA GLU A 42 -8.30 -3.38 -9.65
C GLU A 42 -8.67 -4.83 -9.97
N GLY A 43 -8.47 -5.69 -8.99
CA GLY A 43 -8.87 -7.09 -8.99
C GLY A 43 -10.34 -7.30 -8.72
N ALA A 44 -10.73 -8.58 -8.63
CA ALA A 44 -12.03 -8.93 -8.07
C ALA A 44 -12.06 -8.59 -6.57
N ALA A 45 -13.23 -8.16 -6.10
CA ALA A 45 -13.47 -7.97 -4.69
C ALA A 45 -13.22 -9.28 -3.92
N LEU A 46 -12.39 -9.19 -2.88
CA LEU A 46 -12.13 -10.24 -1.92
C LEU A 46 -13.11 -10.06 -0.76
N GLU A 47 -13.77 -11.15 -0.36
CA GLU A 47 -14.87 -11.05 0.60
C GLU A 47 -14.41 -10.53 1.99
N HIS A 48 -13.13 -10.62 2.37
CA HIS A 48 -12.66 -10.17 3.68
C HIS A 48 -11.17 -9.76 3.75
N ASN A 49 -10.86 -8.65 4.45
CA ASN A 49 -9.53 -8.30 4.95
C ASN A 49 -9.41 -8.38 6.49
N HIS A 50 -8.30 -7.84 7.03
CA HIS A 50 -7.93 -7.80 8.44
C HIS A 50 -8.88 -6.99 9.37
N LYS A 51 -9.92 -6.34 8.85
CA LYS A 51 -10.93 -5.57 9.61
C LYS A 51 -12.38 -5.94 9.29
N GLY A 52 -12.61 -6.89 8.37
CA GLY A 52 -13.96 -7.27 7.95
C GLY A 52 -14.56 -6.37 6.87
N ASP A 53 -13.75 -5.48 6.29
CA ASP A 53 -14.17 -4.63 5.18
C ASP A 53 -14.05 -5.41 3.85
N VAL A 54 -14.91 -5.06 2.89
CA VAL A 54 -14.78 -5.51 1.50
C VAL A 54 -13.57 -4.81 0.91
N VAL A 55 -12.64 -5.59 0.36
CA VAL A 55 -11.43 -5.06 -0.26
C VAL A 55 -11.25 -5.60 -1.65
N SER A 56 -10.56 -4.83 -2.49
CA SER A 56 -10.07 -5.33 -3.78
C SER A 56 -8.56 -5.37 -3.76
N GLU A 57 -7.97 -6.43 -4.31
CA GLU A 57 -6.53 -6.48 -4.55
C GLU A 57 -6.20 -5.60 -5.76
N ILE A 58 -5.11 -4.84 -5.69
CA ILE A 58 -4.61 -4.07 -6.83
C ILE A 58 -3.48 -4.85 -7.49
N PHE A 59 -3.67 -5.20 -8.76
CA PHE A 59 -2.75 -6.04 -9.53
C PHE A 59 -1.80 -5.23 -10.42
N ASN A 60 -0.80 -5.93 -10.97
CA ASN A 60 0.17 -5.42 -11.94
C ASN A 60 0.94 -4.18 -11.47
N ILE A 61 1.04 -3.99 -10.16
CA ILE A 61 1.94 -2.99 -9.59
C ILE A 61 3.33 -3.58 -9.66
N LYS A 62 4.24 -2.88 -10.33
CA LYS A 62 5.67 -3.13 -10.28
C LYS A 62 6.20 -2.68 -8.91
N CYS A 63 5.94 -3.49 -7.90
CA CYS A 63 6.56 -3.37 -6.59
C CYS A 63 7.79 -4.29 -6.49
N THR A 64 8.64 -4.01 -5.51
CA THR A 64 9.69 -4.94 -5.10
C THR A 64 9.05 -6.26 -4.66
N ASN A 65 9.73 -7.38 -4.92
CA ASN A 65 9.25 -8.71 -4.56
C ASN A 65 8.72 -8.74 -3.11
N ASN A 66 7.51 -9.27 -2.93
CA ASN A 66 6.81 -9.49 -1.64
C ASN A 66 5.95 -8.34 -1.08
N ILE A 67 5.52 -7.37 -1.91
CA ILE A 67 4.52 -6.37 -1.51
C ILE A 67 3.17 -6.68 -2.16
N ASN A 68 2.15 -6.89 -1.34
CA ASN A 68 0.76 -6.92 -1.75
C ASN A 68 0.16 -5.52 -1.58
N CYS A 69 -0.76 -5.15 -2.47
CA CYS A 69 -1.46 -3.87 -2.40
C CYS A 69 -2.97 -4.12 -2.45
N PHE A 70 -3.69 -3.49 -1.53
CA PHE A 70 -5.14 -3.61 -1.42
C PHE A 70 -5.76 -2.21 -1.40
N THR A 71 -6.98 -2.11 -1.89
CA THR A 71 -7.85 -0.94 -1.69
C THR A 71 -9.06 -1.31 -0.84
N TYR A 72 -9.51 -0.38 -0.01
CA TYR A 72 -10.74 -0.51 0.77
C TYR A 72 -11.41 0.86 0.97
N GLU A 73 -12.73 0.85 1.18
CA GLU A 73 -13.52 2.05 1.46
C GLU A 73 -13.78 2.19 2.96
N GLU A 74 -13.52 3.38 3.51
CA GLU A 74 -13.84 3.72 4.89
C GLU A 74 -14.36 5.18 4.95
N ASN A 75 -15.64 5.34 5.30
CA ASN A 75 -16.32 6.64 5.46
C ASN A 75 -16.36 7.52 4.18
N GLY A 76 -16.58 6.91 3.02
CA GLY A 76 -16.67 7.54 1.72
C GLY A 76 -15.31 7.88 1.09
N LYS A 77 -14.23 7.31 1.62
CA LYS A 77 -12.86 7.50 1.14
C LYS A 77 -12.20 6.15 0.88
N TYR A 78 -11.33 6.12 -0.12
CA TYR A 78 -10.61 4.90 -0.53
C TYR A 78 -9.16 4.95 -0.06
N TYR A 79 -8.65 3.84 0.44
CA TYR A 79 -7.30 3.76 0.99
C TYR A 79 -6.51 2.62 0.38
N LEU A 80 -5.33 2.96 -0.15
CA LEU A 80 -4.31 1.99 -0.51
C LEU A 80 -3.60 1.49 0.75
N GLU A 81 -3.59 0.17 0.93
CA GLU A 81 -2.83 -0.56 1.94
C GLU A 81 -1.74 -1.40 1.27
N PHE A 82 -0.50 -1.13 1.64
CA PHE A 82 0.67 -1.90 1.21
C PHE A 82 1.10 -2.83 2.34
N HIS A 83 1.14 -4.13 2.06
CA HIS A 83 1.55 -5.16 3.00
C HIS A 83 2.86 -5.80 2.51
N ASN A 84 3.92 -5.67 3.30
CA ASN A 84 5.17 -6.37 3.07
C ASN A 84 5.35 -7.49 4.10
N VAL A 85 5.32 -8.72 3.58
CA VAL A 85 5.52 -9.94 4.36
C VAL A 85 7.01 -10.16 4.59
N TYR A 86 7.41 -10.40 5.85
CA TYR A 86 8.82 -10.53 6.23
C TYR A 86 9.64 -9.27 5.98
N ALA A 87 9.15 -8.11 6.43
CA ALA A 87 9.82 -6.80 6.31
C ALA A 87 11.11 -6.66 7.15
N GLY A 88 11.82 -7.76 7.43
CA GLY A 88 13.12 -7.83 8.10
C GLY A 88 14.28 -7.17 7.33
N SER A 89 14.02 -6.23 6.41
CA SER A 89 15.07 -5.40 5.81
C SER A 89 14.53 -4.06 5.32
N ASN A 90 15.30 -3.01 5.59
CA ASN A 90 15.12 -1.55 5.42
C ASN A 90 14.57 -1.00 4.08
N LYS A 91 14.02 -1.80 3.18
CA LYS A 91 13.78 -1.43 1.77
C LYS A 91 12.52 -0.59 1.50
N LEU A 92 11.61 -0.48 2.48
CA LEU A 92 10.35 0.26 2.31
C LEU A 92 10.42 1.75 2.65
N TYR A 93 11.38 2.13 3.52
CA TYR A 93 11.69 3.53 3.82
C TYR A 93 12.06 4.31 2.54
N GLU A 94 12.85 3.68 1.66
CA GLU A 94 13.22 4.24 0.36
C GLU A 94 12.02 4.36 -0.60
N MET A 95 11.08 3.39 -0.59
CA MET A 95 9.91 3.39 -1.49
C MET A 95 8.91 4.50 -1.17
N PHE A 96 8.79 4.90 0.10
CA PHE A 96 7.88 5.95 0.52
C PHE A 96 8.57 7.28 0.87
N GLY A 97 9.87 7.41 0.57
CA GLY A 97 10.65 8.61 0.88
C GLY A 97 10.76 8.91 2.39
N LEU A 98 10.46 7.93 3.24
CA LEU A 98 10.60 8.04 4.68
C LEU A 98 12.07 7.83 5.01
N LYS A 99 12.77 8.88 5.46
CA LYS A 99 14.16 8.72 5.92
C LYS A 99 14.20 7.75 7.09
N THR A 100 15.06 6.74 7.02
CA THR A 100 15.54 6.09 8.23
C THR A 100 16.33 7.15 9.00
N ASN A 101 15.89 7.50 10.20
CA ASN A 101 16.76 8.20 11.14
C ASN A 101 17.80 7.20 11.64
N ASN A 102 18.71 6.77 10.77
CA ASN A 102 20.00 6.28 11.20
C ASN A 102 20.87 7.52 11.27
N SER A 103 20.96 8.05 12.48
CA SER A 103 21.99 8.95 12.97
C SER A 103 23.34 8.63 12.31
N ASP A 104 23.83 9.57 11.51
CA ASP A 104 25.25 9.74 11.28
C ASP A 104 25.86 10.23 12.62
N ASP A 105 26.45 9.30 13.36
CA ASP A 105 27.52 9.55 14.35
C ASP A 105 28.55 8.41 14.23
#